data_AF-A0A3M1F6P7-F1
#
_entry.id   AF-A0A3M1F6P7-F1
#
_cell.length_a   1.000
_cell.length_b   1.000
_cell.length_c   1.000
_cell.angle_alpha   90.00
_cell.angle_beta   90.00
_cell.angle_gamma   90.00
#
_symmetry.space_group_name_H-M   'P 1'
#
loop_
_entity.id
_entity.type
_entity.pdbx_description
1 polymer ?
#
loop_
_entity_poly.entity_id
_entity_poly.type
_entity_poly.pdbx_seq_one_letter_code
_entity_poly.pdbx_strand_id
1 'polypeptide(L)'
;MILFFYILLLPAEDRNVLLNDGPTFVPGAPYQGHALFAKQVGLVVPGGEDAIKHALPPVPLFTRKDAQELLRVANVAVTRSFLTNRKATFRFNAPPGTTDPVFLSFNVEEGHGKLGIALNGETIYLDNTPPGSPPPITLPSTTLRTGDNNITFFTDSPNPYFWSRHAYTLRNVVIAADVVDKSSTVAEQHFSLSRDELGNTQSATLELFPTCDQPVFLSISINGGLLFSSFVECNTLLTLEVSPQWLRPGDNTVQYLIENGAVYIDQARINTIPRKASPSLFYFNIPPAAYNDLVSGNAQAILTISFAEFGKRKVGTINLNGYLETFDTTDVAYQTPISARFLKPAGNTIHFLAQDPFIIREARIDLI
;
A
#
# COMPACT_ATOMS: atom_id res chain seq x y z
N MET A 1 -25.08 37.09 48.82
CA MET A 1 -23.94 37.86 48.26
C MET A 1 -23.28 38.69 49.38
N ILE A 2 -22.76 38.03 50.42
CA ILE A 2 -22.11 38.69 51.59
C ILE A 2 -20.69 38.10 51.83
N LEU A 3 -20.38 36.95 51.23
CA LEU A 3 -19.10 36.24 51.45
C LEU A 3 -17.90 36.87 50.71
N PHE A 4 -18.10 37.52 49.56
CA PHE A 4 -17.00 38.09 48.76
C PHE A 4 -16.39 39.36 49.37
N PHE A 5 -17.15 40.14 50.13
CA PHE A 5 -16.62 41.35 50.77
C PHE A 5 -15.79 41.05 52.02
N TYR A 6 -16.02 39.91 52.68
CA TYR A 6 -15.30 39.52 53.89
C TYR A 6 -13.82 39.19 53.61
N ILE A 7 -13.52 38.57 52.46
CA ILE A 7 -12.16 38.14 52.07
C ILE A 7 -11.25 39.35 51.71
N LEU A 8 -11.83 40.46 51.25
CA LEU A 8 -11.07 41.67 50.91
C LEU A 8 -10.60 42.46 52.15
N LEU A 9 -11.29 42.30 53.28
CA LEU A 9 -11.01 43.00 54.54
C LEU A 9 -10.06 42.25 55.47
N LEU A 10 -9.67 41.02 55.13
CA LEU A 10 -8.65 40.29 55.87
C LEU A 10 -7.25 40.86 55.63
N PRO A 11 -6.38 40.87 56.66
CA PRO A 11 -4.95 41.14 56.51
C PRO A 11 -4.35 40.28 55.40
N ALA A 12 -3.34 40.80 54.69
CA ALA A 12 -2.76 40.12 53.54
C ALA A 12 -2.21 38.72 53.87
N GLU A 13 -1.78 38.51 55.12
CA GLU A 13 -1.26 37.22 55.60
C GLU A 13 -2.37 36.16 55.72
N ASP A 14 -3.51 36.50 56.33
CA ASP A 14 -4.65 35.56 56.48
C ASP A 14 -5.33 35.23 55.15
N ARG A 15 -5.35 36.20 54.23
CA ARG A 15 -5.86 35.99 52.86
C ARG A 15 -4.96 35.04 52.06
N ASN A 16 -3.65 35.09 52.25
CA ASN A 16 -2.72 34.21 51.58
C ASN A 16 -2.80 32.76 52.09
N VAL A 17 -3.15 32.55 53.37
CA VAL A 17 -3.39 31.19 53.91
C VAL A 17 -4.63 30.57 53.27
N LEU A 18 -5.74 31.31 53.17
CA LEU A 18 -6.99 30.81 52.59
C LEU A 18 -6.93 30.57 51.07
N LEU A 19 -5.99 31.22 50.37
CA LEU A 19 -5.80 31.08 48.92
C LEU A 19 -4.68 30.09 48.54
N ASN A 20 -3.77 29.74 49.47
CA ASN A 20 -2.63 28.86 49.23
C ASN A 20 -2.68 27.50 49.95
N ASP A 21 -3.76 27.16 50.67
CA ASP A 21 -3.97 25.83 51.25
C ASP A 21 -4.40 24.77 50.20
N GLY A 22 -3.68 24.73 49.08
CA GLY A 22 -3.41 23.47 48.41
C GLY A 22 -2.12 22.91 49.00
N PRO A 23 -2.03 21.62 49.35
CA PRO A 23 -0.82 21.06 49.95
C PRO A 23 0.40 21.38 49.07
N THR A 24 1.33 22.18 49.61
CA THR A 24 2.60 22.50 48.96
C THR A 24 3.42 21.22 48.82
N PHE A 25 3.45 20.71 47.59
CA PHE A 25 4.21 19.53 47.19
C PHE A 25 5.69 19.87 47.03
N VAL A 26 6.56 19.09 47.68
CA VAL A 26 8.01 19.12 47.46
C VAL A 26 8.37 17.88 46.61
N PRO A 27 8.77 18.04 45.35
CA PRO A 27 9.20 16.92 44.53
C PRO A 27 10.49 16.32 45.11
N GLY A 28 10.46 15.05 45.54
CA GLY A 28 11.68 14.27 45.80
C GLY A 28 11.82 13.58 47.17
N ALA A 29 10.86 13.69 48.09
CA ALA A 29 10.88 12.90 49.32
C ALA A 29 10.14 11.56 49.15
N PRO A 30 10.76 10.39 49.42
CA PRO A 30 10.05 9.11 49.44
C PRO A 30 9.10 9.08 50.64
N TYR A 31 7.79 9.09 50.36
CA TYR A 31 6.75 8.95 51.40
C TYR A 31 6.75 7.54 52.00
N GLN A 32 6.84 7.44 53.33
CA GLN A 32 6.71 6.18 54.08
C GLN A 32 5.23 5.86 54.38
N GLY A 33 4.40 5.80 53.33
CA GLY A 33 3.02 5.32 53.41
C GLY A 33 2.92 3.79 53.22
N HIS A 34 1.84 3.18 53.73
CA HIS A 34 1.54 1.78 53.44
C HIS A 34 0.96 1.66 52.03
N ALA A 35 1.66 0.96 51.14
CA ALA A 35 1.23 0.79 49.75
C ALA A 35 0.05 -0.20 49.66
N LEU A 36 -1.10 0.27 49.18
CA LEU A 36 -2.29 -0.55 48.88
C LEU A 36 -2.16 -1.26 47.52
N PHE A 37 -1.40 -0.67 46.61
CA PHE A 37 -1.13 -1.19 45.27
C PHE A 37 0.26 -0.74 44.83
N ALA A 38 1.05 -1.64 44.23
CA ALA A 38 2.31 -1.31 43.58
C ALA A 38 2.59 -2.34 42.47
N LYS A 39 2.59 -1.91 41.21
CA LYS A 39 2.86 -2.78 40.06
C LYS A 39 3.66 -2.06 38.98
N GLN A 40 4.56 -2.81 38.35
CA GLN A 40 5.14 -2.42 37.07
C GLN A 40 4.12 -2.70 35.97
N VAL A 41 3.74 -1.66 35.23
CA VAL A 41 2.66 -1.74 34.23
C VAL A 41 3.22 -2.03 32.83
N GLY A 42 4.27 -1.31 32.42
CA GLY A 42 4.87 -1.44 31.10
C GLY A 42 4.24 -0.52 30.05
N LEU A 43 4.27 -0.94 28.79
CA LEU A 43 3.72 -0.19 27.66
C LEU A 43 2.19 -0.22 27.70
N VAL A 44 1.59 0.97 27.70
CA VAL A 44 0.14 1.18 27.56
C VAL A 44 -0.10 1.77 26.18
N VAL A 45 -0.93 1.12 25.37
CA VAL A 45 -1.27 1.56 24.00
C VAL A 45 -2.75 1.94 23.90
N PRO A 46 -3.12 2.79 22.93
CA PRO A 46 -4.51 3.20 22.74
C PRO A 46 -5.33 2.04 22.19
N GLY A 47 -6.43 1.71 22.87
CA GLY A 47 -7.35 0.65 22.46
C GLY A 47 -6.76 -0.75 22.65
N GLY A 48 -7.53 -1.66 23.25
CA GLY A 48 -7.20 -3.07 23.19
C GLY A 48 -7.30 -3.55 21.74
N GLU A 49 -6.31 -4.32 21.29
CA GLU A 49 -6.36 -5.13 20.04
C GLU A 49 -6.68 -4.42 18.72
N ASP A 50 -6.81 -3.08 18.67
CA ASP A 50 -7.16 -2.38 17.43
C ASP A 50 -5.93 -2.25 16.52
N ALA A 51 -5.95 -2.98 15.41
CA ALA A 51 -4.94 -2.88 14.36
C ALA A 51 -4.87 -1.45 13.81
N ILE A 52 -3.66 -0.91 13.67
CA ILE A 52 -3.44 0.36 12.97
C ILE A 52 -3.57 0.08 11.47
N LYS A 53 -4.38 0.89 10.76
CA LYS A 53 -4.74 0.65 9.36
C LYS A 53 -4.19 1.76 8.47
N HIS A 54 -3.48 1.36 7.42
CA HIS A 54 -2.99 2.23 6.35
C HIS A 54 -3.75 1.94 5.08
N ALA A 55 -4.73 2.78 4.76
CA ALA A 55 -5.48 2.64 3.52
C ALA A 55 -4.60 2.99 2.32
N LEU A 56 -4.65 2.14 1.31
CA LEU A 56 -4.02 2.35 0.02
C LEU A 56 -5.10 2.79 -0.99
N PRO A 57 -4.79 3.68 -1.93
CA PRO A 57 -5.75 4.08 -2.95
C PRO A 57 -6.14 2.88 -3.83
N PRO A 58 -7.28 2.90 -4.52
CA PRO A 58 -7.59 1.86 -5.48
C PRO A 58 -6.72 1.99 -6.74
N VAL A 59 -6.46 0.87 -7.43
CA VAL A 59 -5.65 0.88 -8.65
C VAL A 59 -6.16 -0.09 -9.73
N PRO A 60 -6.36 0.39 -10.97
CA PRO A 60 -6.62 -0.48 -12.11
C PRO A 60 -5.32 -1.06 -12.68
N LEU A 61 -5.34 -2.35 -13.00
CA LEU A 61 -4.30 -3.07 -13.73
C LEU A 61 -4.93 -3.73 -14.95
N PHE A 62 -4.39 -3.51 -16.14
CA PHE A 62 -4.92 -4.12 -17.36
C PHE A 62 -3.88 -4.25 -18.46
N THR A 63 -4.06 -5.26 -19.31
CA THR A 63 -3.42 -5.36 -20.63
C THR A 63 -4.35 -4.82 -21.69
N ARG A 64 -3.82 -3.98 -22.60
CA ARG A 64 -4.56 -3.48 -23.75
C ARG A 64 -3.99 -4.05 -25.03
N LYS A 65 -4.85 -4.48 -25.95
CA LYS A 65 -4.44 -4.84 -27.32
C LYS A 65 -4.83 -3.69 -28.24
N ASP A 66 -3.85 -3.11 -28.90
CA ASP A 66 -4.07 -2.05 -29.88
C ASP A 66 -3.55 -2.48 -31.24
N ALA A 67 -4.35 -2.23 -32.28
CA ALA A 67 -3.90 -2.40 -33.65
C ALA A 67 -2.90 -1.28 -33.99
N GLN A 68 -1.67 -1.65 -34.31
CA GLN A 68 -0.59 -0.74 -34.62
C GLN A 68 -0.11 -0.93 -36.06
N GLU A 69 0.07 0.18 -36.77
CA GLU A 69 0.75 0.19 -38.07
C GLU A 69 2.26 0.16 -37.86
N LEU A 70 2.91 -0.90 -38.31
CA LEU A 70 4.36 -1.10 -38.21
C LEU A 70 5.09 -0.47 -39.41
N LEU A 71 4.42 -0.36 -40.55
CA LEU A 71 4.95 0.23 -41.78
C LEU A 71 3.81 0.80 -42.62
N ARG A 72 4.06 1.95 -43.24
CA ARG A 72 3.22 2.51 -44.30
C ARG A 72 4.08 3.08 -45.43
N VAL A 73 3.84 2.61 -46.65
CA VAL A 73 4.49 3.10 -47.86
C VAL A 73 3.44 3.44 -48.91
N ALA A 74 3.46 4.68 -49.39
CA ALA A 74 2.42 5.19 -50.29
C ALA A 74 2.45 4.53 -51.68
N ASN A 75 3.65 4.30 -52.23
CA ASN A 75 3.84 3.73 -53.56
C ASN A 75 5.09 2.84 -53.59
N VAL A 76 4.99 1.67 -54.21
CA VAL A 76 6.09 0.74 -54.47
C VAL A 76 6.09 0.30 -55.92
N ALA A 77 7.17 0.57 -56.66
CA ALA A 77 7.32 0.11 -58.03
C ALA A 77 8.47 -0.90 -58.15
N VAL A 78 8.17 -2.09 -58.68
CA VAL A 78 9.15 -3.17 -58.90
C VAL A 78 9.12 -3.61 -60.36
N THR A 79 10.25 -4.05 -60.88
CA THR A 79 10.38 -4.42 -62.29
C THR A 79 11.50 -5.43 -62.48
N ARG A 80 11.26 -6.43 -63.33
CA ARG A 80 12.30 -7.32 -63.85
C ARG A 80 12.19 -7.47 -65.36
N SER A 81 13.33 -7.30 -66.03
CA SER A 81 13.57 -7.55 -67.45
C SER A 81 14.95 -8.19 -67.61
N PHE A 82 15.36 -8.49 -68.84
CA PHE A 82 16.71 -9.02 -69.12
C PHE A 82 17.83 -8.06 -68.65
N LEU A 83 17.61 -6.75 -68.75
CA LEU A 83 18.61 -5.71 -68.42
C LEU A 83 18.41 -5.06 -67.05
N THR A 84 17.22 -5.18 -66.46
CA THR A 84 16.85 -4.42 -65.25
C THR A 84 16.26 -5.32 -64.20
N ASN A 85 16.74 -5.19 -62.96
CA ASN A 85 16.22 -5.91 -61.81
C ASN A 85 16.02 -4.92 -60.65
N ARG A 86 14.83 -4.32 -60.56
CA ARG A 86 14.47 -3.38 -59.52
C ARG A 86 13.57 -4.05 -58.49
N LYS A 87 14.15 -4.34 -57.33
CA LYS A 87 13.43 -4.75 -56.12
C LYS A 87 13.24 -3.53 -55.21
N ALA A 88 12.26 -3.60 -54.34
CA ALA A 88 12.03 -2.58 -53.31
C ALA A 88 12.05 -3.26 -51.94
N THR A 89 12.91 -2.79 -51.05
CA THR A 89 13.04 -3.33 -49.69
C THR A 89 12.75 -2.23 -48.68
N PHE A 90 11.88 -2.53 -47.73
CA PHE A 90 11.51 -1.62 -46.65
C PHE A 90 11.78 -2.27 -45.31
N ARG A 91 12.26 -1.47 -44.36
CA ARG A 91 12.47 -1.87 -42.97
C ARG A 91 11.25 -1.53 -42.15
N PHE A 92 10.89 -2.42 -41.23
CA PHE A 92 9.87 -2.16 -40.22
C PHE A 92 10.27 -2.80 -38.91
N ASN A 93 9.78 -2.23 -37.80
CA ASN A 93 10.07 -2.72 -36.46
C ASN A 93 8.81 -3.38 -35.88
N ALA A 94 8.94 -4.61 -35.38
CA ALA A 94 7.92 -5.31 -34.63
C ALA A 94 8.26 -5.21 -33.12
N PRO A 95 7.55 -4.36 -32.35
CA PRO A 95 7.88 -4.16 -30.94
C PRO A 95 7.67 -5.45 -30.11
N PRO A 96 8.32 -5.56 -28.94
CA PRO A 96 8.01 -6.61 -27.97
C PRO A 96 6.51 -6.59 -27.63
N GLY A 97 5.86 -7.75 -27.64
CA GLY A 97 4.40 -7.86 -27.43
C GLY A 97 3.55 -7.75 -28.70
N THR A 98 4.17 -7.63 -29.88
CA THR A 98 3.48 -7.87 -31.17
C THR A 98 2.87 -9.27 -31.15
N THR A 99 1.56 -9.35 -31.32
CA THR A 99 0.81 -10.61 -31.38
C THR A 99 0.55 -11.02 -32.81
N ASP A 100 0.54 -12.33 -33.04
CA ASP A 100 0.11 -12.91 -34.30
C ASP A 100 -1.43 -12.90 -34.40
N PRO A 101 -2.00 -12.70 -35.60
CA PRO A 101 -1.32 -12.53 -36.90
C PRO A 101 -0.88 -11.10 -37.23
N VAL A 102 0.26 -10.96 -37.92
CA VAL A 102 0.70 -9.70 -38.57
C VAL A 102 0.26 -9.71 -40.04
N PHE A 103 -0.34 -8.63 -40.52
CA PHE A 103 -0.89 -8.55 -41.86
C PHE A 103 -0.16 -7.53 -42.74
N LEU A 104 0.09 -7.92 -43.98
CA LEU A 104 0.50 -7.05 -45.07
C LEU A 104 -0.69 -6.80 -45.99
N SER A 105 -1.05 -5.53 -46.19
CA SER A 105 -2.10 -5.09 -47.10
C SER A 105 -1.55 -4.10 -48.12
N PHE A 106 -2.06 -4.13 -49.35
CA PHE A 106 -1.68 -3.23 -50.42
C PHE A 106 -2.75 -3.22 -51.52
N ASN A 107 -2.67 -2.24 -52.42
CA ASN A 107 -3.44 -2.20 -53.65
C ASN A 107 -2.50 -2.36 -54.85
N VAL A 108 -2.91 -3.10 -55.87
CA VAL A 108 -2.22 -3.19 -57.16
C VAL A 108 -2.84 -2.18 -58.11
N GLU A 109 -2.05 -1.19 -58.55
CA GLU A 109 -2.48 -0.25 -59.59
C GLU A 109 -2.32 -0.87 -60.97
N GLU A 110 -1.14 -1.44 -61.25
CA GLU A 110 -0.80 -2.13 -62.49
C GLU A 110 0.11 -3.32 -62.18
N GLY A 111 -0.03 -4.44 -62.91
CA GLY A 111 0.71 -5.68 -62.64
C GLY A 111 0.82 -6.60 -63.86
N HIS A 112 2.05 -7.02 -64.16
CA HIS A 112 2.37 -8.02 -65.19
C HIS A 112 3.44 -9.00 -64.68
N GLY A 113 3.22 -10.30 -64.88
CA GLY A 113 4.03 -11.38 -64.31
C GLY A 113 3.59 -11.77 -62.89
N LYS A 114 4.43 -12.49 -62.14
CA LYS A 114 4.15 -12.83 -60.74
C LYS A 114 4.77 -11.80 -59.80
N LEU A 115 3.99 -11.34 -58.83
CA LEU A 115 4.46 -10.54 -57.70
C LEU A 115 5.06 -11.47 -56.66
N GLY A 116 6.32 -11.22 -56.32
CA GLY A 116 7.03 -11.88 -55.23
C GLY A 116 7.16 -10.97 -54.02
N ILE A 117 6.90 -11.50 -52.83
CA ILE A 117 7.10 -10.81 -51.55
C ILE A 117 7.93 -11.71 -50.66
N ALA A 118 9.01 -11.16 -50.10
CA ALA A 118 9.89 -11.86 -49.19
C ALA A 118 10.02 -11.13 -47.85
N LEU A 119 9.90 -11.86 -46.75
CA LEU A 119 10.13 -11.39 -45.38
C LEU A 119 11.48 -11.92 -44.91
N ASN A 120 12.38 -11.02 -44.48
CA ASN A 120 13.72 -11.37 -44.00
C ASN A 120 14.53 -12.28 -44.95
N GLY A 121 14.26 -12.19 -46.26
CA GLY A 121 14.92 -12.98 -47.31
C GLY A 121 14.17 -14.25 -47.73
N GLU A 122 13.17 -14.70 -46.96
CA GLU A 122 12.34 -15.86 -47.28
C GLU A 122 11.11 -15.43 -48.08
N THR A 123 10.81 -16.12 -49.19
CA THR A 123 9.66 -15.78 -50.03
C THR A 123 8.38 -16.29 -49.37
N ILE A 124 7.47 -15.37 -49.05
CA ILE A 124 6.20 -15.66 -48.36
C ILE A 124 5.00 -15.59 -49.29
N TYR A 125 5.16 -14.99 -50.47
CA TYR A 125 4.13 -14.88 -51.50
C TYR A 125 4.77 -14.84 -52.87
N LEU A 126 4.22 -15.61 -53.82
CA LEU A 126 4.63 -15.58 -55.22
C LEU A 126 3.48 -16.01 -56.12
N ASP A 127 2.73 -15.03 -56.64
CA ASP A 127 1.57 -15.32 -57.48
C ASP A 127 1.28 -14.21 -58.49
N ASN A 128 0.39 -14.47 -59.45
CA ASN A 128 -0.19 -13.46 -60.32
C ASN A 128 -1.24 -12.66 -59.54
N THR A 129 -0.95 -11.39 -59.28
CA THR A 129 -1.86 -10.52 -58.52
C THR A 129 -2.52 -9.51 -59.47
N PRO A 130 -3.81 -9.64 -59.80
CA PRO A 130 -4.47 -8.70 -60.69
C PRO A 130 -4.57 -7.30 -60.06
N PRO A 131 -4.75 -6.24 -60.87
CA PRO A 131 -5.07 -4.91 -60.37
C PRO A 131 -6.28 -4.92 -59.42
N GLY A 132 -6.21 -4.13 -58.34
CA GLY A 132 -7.24 -4.05 -57.31
C GLY A 132 -6.71 -4.18 -55.89
N SER A 133 -7.55 -4.71 -54.99
CA SER A 133 -7.24 -4.88 -53.56
C SER A 133 -7.19 -6.38 -53.23
N PRO A 134 -6.03 -7.05 -53.36
CA PRO A 134 -5.91 -8.44 -52.95
C PRO A 134 -6.21 -8.62 -51.46
N PRO A 135 -6.58 -9.83 -51.02
CA PRO A 135 -6.75 -10.11 -49.60
C PRO A 135 -5.43 -9.88 -48.84
N PRO A 136 -5.49 -9.43 -47.57
CA PRO A 136 -4.31 -9.26 -46.75
C PRO A 136 -3.47 -10.55 -46.67
N ILE A 137 -2.16 -10.41 -46.75
CA ILE A 137 -1.20 -11.51 -46.62
C ILE A 137 -0.76 -11.60 -45.16
N THR A 138 -1.01 -12.74 -44.52
CA THR A 138 -0.48 -13.01 -43.18
C THR A 138 1.02 -13.26 -43.26
N LEU A 139 1.79 -12.49 -42.50
CA LEU A 139 3.23 -12.69 -42.37
C LEU A 139 3.49 -13.90 -41.46
N PRO A 140 4.29 -14.89 -41.88
CA PRO A 140 4.59 -16.07 -41.06
C PRO A 140 5.38 -15.67 -39.80
N SER A 141 4.88 -16.06 -38.64
CA SER A 141 5.54 -15.81 -37.35
C SER A 141 6.89 -16.50 -37.21
N THR A 142 7.10 -17.61 -37.94
CA THR A 142 8.39 -18.31 -38.03
C THR A 142 9.50 -17.48 -38.66
N THR A 143 9.14 -16.52 -39.52
CA THR A 143 10.10 -15.69 -40.27
C THR A 143 10.19 -14.27 -39.68
N LEU A 144 9.15 -13.83 -38.96
CA LEU A 144 9.10 -12.56 -38.26
C LEU A 144 10.06 -12.56 -37.06
N ARG A 145 10.79 -11.46 -36.88
CA ARG A 145 11.73 -11.26 -35.77
C ARG A 145 11.20 -10.18 -34.84
N THR A 146 11.45 -10.30 -33.53
CA THR A 146 11.28 -9.17 -32.62
C THR A 146 12.31 -8.08 -32.96
N GLY A 147 11.86 -6.84 -33.09
CA GLY A 147 12.69 -5.73 -33.55
C GLY A 147 12.68 -5.60 -35.08
N ASP A 148 13.86 -5.50 -35.69
CA ASP A 148 13.99 -5.11 -37.10
C ASP A 148 13.71 -6.26 -38.08
N ASN A 149 12.86 -5.95 -39.06
CA ASN A 149 12.47 -6.83 -40.16
C ASN A 149 12.62 -6.13 -41.51
N ASN A 150 12.79 -6.92 -42.57
CA ASN A 150 12.82 -6.42 -43.94
C ASN A 150 11.72 -7.08 -44.77
N ILE A 151 10.87 -6.28 -45.40
CA ILE A 151 9.94 -6.73 -46.44
C ILE A 151 10.49 -6.35 -47.81
N THR A 152 10.55 -7.31 -48.73
CA THR A 152 11.08 -7.09 -50.09
C THR A 152 10.04 -7.48 -51.13
N PHE A 153 9.73 -6.53 -52.01
CA PHE A 153 8.89 -6.71 -53.18
C PHE A 153 9.77 -6.95 -54.40
N PHE A 154 9.40 -7.91 -55.22
CA PHE A 154 10.09 -8.25 -56.47
C PHE A 154 9.10 -8.86 -57.47
N THR A 155 9.56 -9.08 -58.70
CA THR A 155 8.81 -9.86 -59.69
C THR A 155 9.61 -11.08 -60.10
N ASP A 156 8.93 -12.11 -60.58
CA ASP A 156 9.59 -13.28 -61.18
C ASP A 156 10.35 -12.91 -62.46
N SER A 157 11.20 -13.83 -62.93
CA SER A 157 11.95 -13.62 -64.17
C SER A 157 11.05 -13.87 -65.38
N PRO A 158 11.04 -12.98 -66.38
CA PRO A 158 10.40 -13.27 -67.65
C PRO A 158 11.04 -14.50 -68.33
N ASN A 159 10.23 -15.23 -69.10
CA ASN A 159 10.72 -16.27 -70.01
C ASN A 159 11.79 -15.70 -70.96
N PRO A 160 12.70 -16.52 -71.54
CA PRO A 160 13.86 -16.07 -72.33
C PRO A 160 13.56 -15.25 -73.60
N TYR A 161 12.31 -14.89 -73.85
CA TYR A 161 11.93 -13.87 -74.82
C TYR A 161 12.38 -12.49 -74.34
N PHE A 162 13.39 -11.94 -75.01
CA PHE A 162 14.10 -10.72 -74.59
C PHE A 162 13.26 -9.43 -74.51
N TRP A 163 11.99 -9.46 -74.93
CA TRP A 163 11.09 -8.30 -74.97
C TRP A 163 10.10 -8.22 -73.80
N SER A 164 9.94 -9.27 -72.99
CA SER A 164 8.95 -9.25 -71.91
C SER A 164 9.50 -8.57 -70.65
N ARG A 165 8.65 -7.76 -70.03
CA ARG A 165 8.93 -7.04 -68.79
C ARG A 165 7.86 -7.40 -67.77
N HIS A 166 8.28 -7.91 -66.63
CA HIS A 166 7.40 -8.09 -65.48
C HIS A 166 7.53 -6.85 -64.60
N ALA A 167 6.41 -6.27 -64.19
CA ALA A 167 6.40 -5.03 -63.43
C ALA A 167 5.12 -4.94 -62.60
N TYR A 168 5.26 -4.34 -61.42
CA TYR A 168 4.14 -4.04 -60.53
C TYR A 168 4.28 -2.63 -59.96
N THR A 169 3.16 -1.93 -59.88
CA THR A 169 3.01 -0.68 -59.14
C THR A 169 1.98 -0.91 -58.04
N LEU A 170 2.43 -0.83 -56.80
CA LEU A 170 1.62 -1.05 -55.60
C LEU A 170 1.37 0.28 -54.89
N ARG A 171 0.19 0.42 -54.29
CA ARG A 171 -0.20 1.57 -53.47
C ARG A 171 -0.61 1.13 -52.08
N ASN A 172 -0.54 2.08 -51.14
CA ASN A 172 -1.01 1.90 -49.76
C ASN A 172 -0.50 0.60 -49.12
N VAL A 173 0.80 0.34 -49.25
CA VAL A 173 1.43 -0.82 -48.63
C VAL A 173 1.48 -0.56 -47.12
N VAL A 174 0.76 -1.37 -46.36
CA VAL A 174 0.66 -1.26 -44.90
C VAL A 174 0.98 -2.60 -44.26
N ILE A 175 1.82 -2.58 -43.23
CA ILE A 175 1.99 -3.71 -42.32
C ILE A 175 1.35 -3.31 -40.99
N ALA A 176 0.39 -4.09 -40.53
CA ALA A 176 -0.31 -3.86 -39.27
C ALA A 176 -0.32 -5.12 -38.42
N ALA A 177 -0.26 -4.95 -37.11
CA ALA A 177 -0.32 -6.02 -36.12
C ALA A 177 -1.05 -5.55 -34.87
N ASP A 178 -1.63 -6.48 -34.12
CA ASP A 178 -2.05 -6.19 -32.76
C ASP A 178 -0.83 -6.22 -31.84
N VAL A 179 -0.68 -5.19 -30.99
CA VAL A 179 0.40 -5.09 -30.01
C VAL A 179 -0.22 -5.04 -28.61
N VAL A 180 0.26 -5.91 -27.72
CA VAL A 180 -0.15 -5.92 -26.32
C VAL A 180 0.64 -4.85 -25.56
N ASP A 181 -0.04 -3.78 -25.17
CA ASP A 181 0.48 -2.80 -24.22
C ASP A 181 0.43 -3.38 -22.80
N LYS A 182 1.62 -3.43 -22.17
CA LYS A 182 1.84 -3.86 -20.78
C LYS A 182 2.19 -2.70 -19.85
N SER A 183 2.07 -1.46 -20.29
CA SER A 183 2.38 -0.27 -19.47
C SER A 183 1.57 -0.22 -18.18
N SER A 184 0.33 -0.72 -18.22
CA SER A 184 -0.62 -0.71 -17.10
C SER A 184 -0.73 -2.07 -16.38
N THR A 185 0.25 -2.96 -16.56
CA THR A 185 0.28 -4.25 -15.85
C THR A 185 1.01 -4.20 -14.51
N VAL A 186 1.68 -3.10 -14.21
CA VAL A 186 2.39 -2.87 -12.95
C VAL A 186 1.81 -1.63 -12.27
N ALA A 187 1.51 -1.74 -10.98
CA ALA A 187 1.12 -0.61 -10.14
C ALA A 187 1.95 -0.62 -8.87
N GLU A 188 2.38 0.56 -8.43
CA GLU A 188 3.12 0.75 -7.19
C GLU A 188 2.36 1.73 -6.29
N GLN A 189 2.30 1.41 -5.00
CA GLN A 189 1.63 2.20 -3.98
C GLN A 189 2.54 2.35 -2.77
N HIS A 190 2.40 3.48 -2.09
CA HIS A 190 3.25 3.85 -0.96
C HIS A 190 2.42 4.00 0.31
N PHE A 191 2.99 3.57 1.43
CA PHE A 191 2.47 3.84 2.76
C PHE A 191 3.62 4.08 3.74
N SER A 192 3.37 4.85 4.80
CA SER A 192 4.40 5.20 5.77
C SER A 192 4.13 4.64 7.15
N LEU A 193 5.14 4.01 7.75
CA LEU A 193 5.08 3.54 9.15
C LEU A 193 5.97 4.39 10.05
N SER A 194 5.49 4.75 11.23
CA SER A 194 6.36 5.38 12.22
C SER A 194 7.35 4.35 12.82
N ARG A 195 8.47 4.82 13.37
CA ARG A 195 9.43 3.93 14.08
C ARG A 195 8.78 3.25 15.28
N ASP A 196 7.94 3.98 16.02
CA ASP A 196 7.26 3.47 17.21
C ASP A 196 6.22 2.42 16.86
N GLU A 197 5.46 2.62 15.79
CA GLU A 197 4.50 1.67 15.28
C GLU A 197 5.17 0.35 14.86
N LEU A 198 6.19 0.43 14.00
CA LEU A 198 6.89 -0.78 13.53
C LEU A 198 7.59 -1.49 14.70
N GLY A 199 8.22 -0.74 15.60
CA GLY A 199 8.86 -1.30 16.80
C GLY A 199 7.88 -2.04 17.71
N ASN A 200 6.61 -1.63 17.72
CA ASN A 200 5.56 -2.25 18.50
C ASN A 200 4.72 -3.25 17.70
N THR A 201 4.99 -3.49 16.41
CA THR A 201 4.21 -4.42 15.58
C THR A 201 4.55 -5.88 15.91
N GLN A 202 3.52 -6.70 16.16
CA GLN A 202 3.62 -8.15 16.33
C GLN A 202 3.43 -8.89 15.01
N SER A 203 2.41 -8.52 14.26
CA SER A 203 2.09 -9.08 12.95
C SER A 203 1.52 -7.97 12.06
N ALA A 204 1.60 -8.16 10.75
CA ALA A 204 0.97 -7.29 9.79
C ALA A 204 0.20 -8.10 8.76
N THR A 205 -0.83 -7.53 8.16
CA THR A 205 -1.57 -8.11 7.05
C THR A 205 -1.78 -7.11 5.94
N LEU A 206 -1.78 -7.58 4.70
CA LEU A 206 -2.28 -6.85 3.54
C LEU A 206 -3.66 -7.41 3.20
N GLU A 207 -4.68 -6.57 3.29
CA GLU A 207 -6.03 -6.88 2.83
C GLU A 207 -6.29 -6.14 1.54
N LEU A 208 -6.94 -6.79 0.57
CA LEU A 208 -7.35 -6.17 -0.69
C LEU A 208 -8.55 -6.90 -1.30
N PHE A 209 -9.30 -6.19 -2.15
CA PHE A 209 -10.47 -6.71 -2.84
C PHE A 209 -10.26 -6.59 -4.36
N PRO A 210 -9.92 -7.69 -5.07
CA PRO A 210 -9.72 -7.67 -6.51
C PRO A 210 -11.05 -7.82 -7.24
N THR A 211 -11.43 -6.85 -8.06
CA THR A 211 -12.62 -6.90 -8.92
C THR A 211 -12.21 -7.21 -10.36
N CYS A 212 -12.70 -8.32 -10.90
CA CYS A 212 -12.44 -8.78 -12.27
C CYS A 212 -13.56 -9.68 -12.80
N ASP A 213 -13.68 -9.76 -14.13
CA ASP A 213 -14.67 -10.60 -14.82
C ASP A 213 -14.19 -12.06 -15.00
N GLN A 214 -12.89 -12.26 -15.05
CA GLN A 214 -12.23 -13.56 -15.23
C GLN A 214 -11.05 -13.68 -14.27
N PRO A 215 -10.65 -14.89 -13.84
CA PRO A 215 -9.48 -15.09 -13.01
C PRO A 215 -8.22 -14.48 -13.64
N VAL A 216 -7.49 -13.66 -12.87
CA VAL A 216 -6.25 -13.01 -13.30
C VAL A 216 -5.09 -13.53 -12.47
N PHE A 217 -3.95 -13.80 -13.13
CA PHE A 217 -2.70 -14.10 -12.41
C PHE A 217 -2.14 -12.81 -11.82
N LEU A 218 -2.09 -12.72 -10.49
CA LEU A 218 -1.64 -11.56 -9.74
C LEU A 218 -0.40 -11.91 -8.92
N SER A 219 0.62 -11.08 -9.07
CA SER A 219 1.82 -11.09 -8.24
C SER A 219 1.84 -9.83 -7.38
N ILE A 220 2.14 -9.99 -6.09
CA ILE A 220 2.18 -8.90 -5.12
C ILE A 220 3.52 -8.95 -4.39
N SER A 221 4.20 -7.81 -4.32
CA SER A 221 5.43 -7.67 -3.55
C SER A 221 5.36 -6.48 -2.61
N ILE A 222 6.08 -6.59 -1.48
CA ILE A 222 6.25 -5.49 -0.51
C ILE A 222 7.73 -5.21 -0.35
N ASN A 223 8.14 -3.96 -0.56
CA ASN A 223 9.53 -3.52 -0.52
C ASN A 223 10.47 -4.42 -1.38
N GLY A 224 9.96 -4.92 -2.51
CA GLY A 224 10.68 -5.81 -3.43
C GLY A 224 10.65 -7.30 -3.06
N GLY A 225 10.15 -7.68 -1.88
CA GLY A 225 9.96 -9.08 -1.48
C GLY A 225 8.64 -9.64 -2.00
N LEU A 226 8.68 -10.79 -2.67
CA LEU A 226 7.47 -11.46 -3.19
C LEU A 226 6.60 -11.98 -2.04
N LEU A 227 5.38 -11.45 -1.93
CA LEU A 227 4.40 -11.81 -0.92
C LEU A 227 3.40 -12.86 -1.42
N PHE A 228 2.94 -12.71 -2.66
CA PHE A 228 1.91 -13.57 -3.25
C PHE A 228 2.10 -13.68 -4.76
N SER A 229 1.79 -14.85 -5.34
CA SER A 229 1.87 -15.10 -6.78
C SER A 229 0.96 -16.25 -7.19
N SER A 230 -0.26 -15.95 -7.64
CA SER A 230 -1.23 -16.96 -8.09
C SER A 230 -2.40 -16.32 -8.86
N PHE A 231 -3.28 -17.15 -9.41
CA PHE A 231 -4.60 -16.71 -9.84
C PHE A 231 -5.43 -16.27 -8.63
N VAL A 232 -6.05 -15.10 -8.71
CA VAL A 232 -6.96 -14.59 -7.68
C VAL A 232 -8.41 -14.92 -8.00
N GLU A 233 -9.17 -15.23 -6.96
CA GLU A 233 -10.63 -15.27 -7.03
C GLU A 233 -11.18 -13.84 -7.04
N CYS A 234 -11.84 -13.47 -8.13
CA CYS A 234 -12.42 -12.14 -8.27
C CYS A 234 -13.60 -11.93 -7.30
N ASN A 235 -13.74 -10.70 -6.82
CA ASN A 235 -14.82 -10.24 -5.95
C ASN A 235 -14.85 -10.88 -4.55
N THR A 236 -13.69 -11.31 -4.06
CA THR A 236 -13.51 -11.87 -2.72
C THR A 236 -12.40 -11.12 -1.99
N LEU A 237 -12.57 -10.91 -0.68
CA LEU A 237 -11.52 -10.32 0.15
C LEU A 237 -10.31 -11.26 0.23
N LEU A 238 -9.13 -10.76 -0.16
CA LEU A 238 -7.86 -11.45 -0.02
C LEU A 238 -7.10 -10.85 1.17
N THR A 239 -6.74 -11.68 2.14
CA THR A 239 -5.92 -11.31 3.29
C THR A 239 -4.60 -12.09 3.25
N LEU A 240 -3.48 -11.37 3.23
CA LEU A 240 -2.14 -11.92 3.16
C LEU A 240 -1.35 -11.54 4.42
N GLU A 241 -0.71 -12.50 5.07
CA GLU A 241 0.18 -12.20 6.20
C GLU A 241 1.48 -11.56 5.72
N VAL A 242 1.81 -10.40 6.28
CA VAL A 242 3.03 -9.67 5.99
C VAL A 242 3.97 -9.80 7.17
N SER A 243 5.16 -10.35 6.92
CA SER A 243 6.18 -10.42 7.96
C SER A 243 6.64 -9.01 8.33
N PRO A 244 6.62 -8.60 9.62
CA PRO A 244 7.07 -7.27 10.03
C PRO A 244 8.52 -6.95 9.64
N GLN A 245 9.36 -7.97 9.41
CA GLN A 245 10.74 -7.80 8.96
C GLN A 245 10.86 -7.31 7.51
N TRP A 246 9.79 -7.41 6.72
CA TRP A 246 9.73 -6.87 5.36
C TRP A 246 9.31 -5.40 5.34
N LEU A 247 8.86 -4.87 6.48
CA LEU A 247 8.46 -3.48 6.64
C LEU A 247 9.65 -2.66 7.16
N ARG A 248 9.68 -1.38 6.81
CA ARG A 248 10.70 -0.43 7.23
C ARG A 248 10.06 0.84 7.81
N PRO A 249 10.72 1.53 8.75
CA PRO A 249 10.23 2.81 9.22
C PRO A 249 10.32 3.85 8.08
N GLY A 250 9.32 4.73 8.00
CA GLY A 250 9.15 5.65 6.87
C GLY A 250 8.41 4.98 5.71
N ASP A 251 8.83 5.29 4.49
CA ASP A 251 8.14 4.88 3.25
C ASP A 251 8.29 3.39 2.95
N ASN A 252 7.19 2.73 2.63
CA ASN A 252 7.12 1.33 2.21
C ASN A 252 6.37 1.24 0.88
N THR A 253 6.75 0.28 0.04
CA THR A 253 6.10 0.08 -1.26
C THR A 253 5.34 -1.23 -1.32
N VAL A 254 4.15 -1.20 -1.91
CA VAL A 254 3.41 -2.38 -2.36
C VAL A 254 3.34 -2.31 -3.88
N GLN A 255 3.79 -3.37 -4.55
CA GLN A 255 3.73 -3.46 -6.00
C GLN A 255 2.83 -4.62 -6.41
N TYR A 256 1.93 -4.34 -7.34
CA TYR A 256 1.03 -5.30 -7.96
C TYR A 256 1.44 -5.49 -9.42
N LEU A 257 1.46 -6.73 -9.88
CA LEU A 257 1.79 -7.10 -11.24
C LEU A 257 0.78 -8.12 -11.75
N ILE A 258 0.24 -7.90 -12.95
CA ILE A 258 -0.55 -8.91 -13.67
C ILE A 258 0.18 -9.35 -14.95
N GLU A 259 -0.06 -10.58 -15.39
CA GLU A 259 0.50 -11.05 -16.66
C GLU A 259 -0.38 -10.67 -17.86
N ASN A 260 -1.69 -10.91 -17.74
CA ASN A 260 -2.70 -10.65 -18.75
C ASN A 260 -4.07 -10.42 -18.08
N GLY A 261 -4.97 -9.72 -18.77
CA GLY A 261 -6.35 -9.50 -18.32
C GLY A 261 -6.55 -8.11 -17.74
N ALA A 262 -7.58 -7.95 -16.91
CA ALA A 262 -7.90 -6.71 -16.24
C ALA A 262 -8.40 -6.99 -14.82
N VAL A 263 -7.86 -6.27 -13.84
CA VAL A 263 -8.27 -6.33 -12.44
C VAL A 263 -8.23 -4.94 -11.83
N TYR A 264 -9.22 -4.64 -11.02
CA TYR A 264 -9.27 -3.43 -10.21
C TYR A 264 -9.02 -3.81 -8.75
N ILE A 265 -7.92 -3.34 -8.17
CA ILE A 265 -7.60 -3.59 -6.77
C ILE A 265 -8.22 -2.47 -5.95
N ASP A 266 -9.19 -2.82 -5.11
CA ASP A 266 -9.90 -1.89 -4.23
C ASP A 266 -9.73 -2.27 -2.75
N GLN A 267 -10.05 -1.32 -1.86
CA GLN A 267 -10.04 -1.47 -0.40
C GLN A 267 -8.73 -2.01 0.16
N ALA A 268 -7.64 -1.81 -0.59
CA ALA A 268 -6.32 -2.25 -0.20
C ALA A 268 -5.89 -1.52 1.08
N ARG A 269 -5.40 -2.27 2.06
CA ARG A 269 -4.90 -1.69 3.31
C ARG A 269 -3.85 -2.57 3.96
N ILE A 270 -2.87 -1.93 4.58
CA ILE A 270 -1.92 -2.60 5.48
C ILE A 270 -2.44 -2.44 6.90
N ASN A 271 -2.66 -3.55 7.58
CA ASN A 271 -3.02 -3.56 8.99
C ASN A 271 -1.80 -4.01 9.80
N THR A 272 -1.35 -3.22 10.78
CA THR A 272 -0.33 -3.64 11.74
C THR A 272 -0.98 -3.90 13.09
N ILE A 273 -0.82 -5.12 13.59
CA ILE A 273 -1.32 -5.55 14.89
C ILE A 273 -0.20 -5.32 15.91
N PRO A 274 -0.39 -4.46 16.92
CA PRO A 274 0.62 -4.22 17.93
C PRO A 274 0.82 -5.46 18.82
N ARG A 275 2.03 -5.62 19.36
CA ARG A 275 2.31 -6.58 20.44
C ARG A 275 1.33 -6.31 21.57
N LYS A 276 0.65 -7.37 22.03
CA LYS A 276 -0.28 -7.28 23.17
C LYS A 276 0.32 -6.40 24.24
N ALA A 277 -0.39 -5.33 24.60
CA ALA A 277 -0.04 -4.49 25.73
C ALA A 277 0.17 -5.40 26.95
N SER A 278 1.15 -5.06 27.79
CA SER A 278 1.17 -5.63 29.14
C SER A 278 -0.23 -5.42 29.76
N PRO A 279 -0.77 -6.39 30.53
CA PRO A 279 -2.11 -6.28 31.06
C PRO A 279 -2.24 -4.94 31.78
N SER A 280 -3.06 -4.05 31.24
CA SER A 280 -3.27 -2.71 31.81
C SER A 280 -4.32 -2.74 32.92
N LEU A 281 -5.02 -3.88 33.10
CA LEU A 281 -5.97 -4.16 34.16
C LEU A 281 -5.31 -4.96 35.29
N PHE A 282 -5.34 -4.40 36.50
CA PHE A 282 -4.81 -5.01 37.71
C PHE A 282 -5.87 -5.12 38.79
N TYR A 283 -5.66 -6.09 39.69
CA TYR A 283 -6.49 -6.32 40.87
C TYR A 283 -5.67 -6.05 42.13
N PHE A 284 -6.29 -5.45 43.13
CA PHE A 284 -5.66 -5.20 44.42
C PHE A 284 -6.68 -5.24 45.56
N ASN A 285 -6.20 -5.48 46.78
CA ASN A 285 -7.05 -5.63 47.96
C ASN A 285 -6.79 -4.53 48.98
N ILE A 286 -7.86 -3.90 49.49
CA ILE A 286 -7.78 -2.94 50.59
C ILE A 286 -8.26 -3.62 51.88
N PRO A 287 -7.42 -3.73 52.92
CA PRO A 287 -7.81 -4.26 54.22
C PRO A 287 -8.96 -3.45 54.85
N PRO A 288 -9.91 -4.09 55.58
CA PRO A 288 -11.03 -3.38 56.20
C PRO A 288 -10.61 -2.22 57.11
N ALA A 289 -9.52 -2.35 57.86
CA ALA A 289 -8.99 -1.29 58.72
C ALA A 289 -8.59 -0.04 57.90
N ALA A 290 -7.80 -0.23 56.85
CA ALA A 290 -7.38 0.85 55.94
C ALA A 290 -8.58 1.51 55.23
N TYR A 291 -9.60 0.73 54.87
CA TYR A 291 -10.82 1.27 54.28
C TYR A 291 -11.61 2.15 55.27
N ASN A 292 -11.69 1.74 56.53
CA ASN A 292 -12.35 2.54 57.56
C ASN A 292 -11.63 3.87 57.80
N ASP A 293 -10.29 3.87 57.76
CA ASP A 293 -9.49 5.11 57.88
C ASP A 293 -9.74 6.07 56.71
N LEU A 294 -9.87 5.53 55.49
CA LEU A 294 -10.22 6.31 54.29
C LEU A 294 -11.62 6.92 54.37
N VAL A 295 -12.62 6.18 54.84
CA VAL A 295 -14.02 6.65 54.91
C VAL A 295 -14.23 7.63 56.07
N SER A 296 -13.51 7.45 57.17
CA SER A 296 -13.56 8.36 58.34
C SER A 296 -12.75 9.65 58.14
N GLY A 297 -11.94 9.73 57.07
CA GLY A 297 -11.08 10.89 56.78
C GLY A 297 -9.80 10.93 57.62
N ASN A 298 -9.46 9.84 58.31
CA ASN A 298 -8.21 9.71 59.07
C ASN A 298 -7.00 9.44 58.17
N ALA A 299 -7.24 9.03 56.93
CA ALA A 299 -6.20 8.79 55.92
C ALA A 299 -6.69 9.15 54.51
N GLN A 300 -5.75 9.35 53.59
CA GLN A 300 -6.03 9.64 52.18
C GLN A 300 -5.28 8.68 51.25
N ALA A 301 -5.92 8.27 50.15
CA ALA A 301 -5.28 7.46 49.12
C ALA A 301 -4.74 8.36 48.00
N ILE A 302 -3.47 8.17 47.61
CA ILE A 302 -2.85 8.87 46.47
C ILE A 302 -2.38 7.84 45.45
N LEU A 303 -2.83 7.98 44.19
CA LEU A 303 -2.28 7.25 43.06
C LEU A 303 -1.09 8.03 42.49
N THR A 304 0.07 7.38 42.44
CA THR A 304 1.27 7.85 41.73
C THR A 304 1.54 6.94 40.54
N ILE A 305 1.65 7.53 39.35
CA ILE A 305 2.06 6.87 38.11
C ILE A 305 3.42 7.41 37.72
N SER A 306 4.43 6.56 37.66
CA SER A 306 5.79 6.89 37.22
C SER A 306 5.98 6.46 35.77
N PHE A 307 6.35 7.39 34.91
CA PHE A 307 6.55 7.14 33.48
C PHE A 307 8.02 6.89 33.12
N ALA A 308 8.27 6.21 32.01
CA ALA A 308 9.64 5.96 31.56
C ALA A 308 10.26 7.09 30.74
N GLU A 309 9.44 7.84 30.02
CA GLU A 309 9.87 8.89 29.09
C GLU A 309 9.72 10.29 29.73
N PHE A 310 10.75 11.14 29.59
CA PHE A 310 10.78 12.54 30.04
C PHE A 310 10.40 13.49 28.88
N GLY A 311 9.56 14.50 29.13
CA GLY A 311 9.26 15.58 28.18
C GLY A 311 8.35 15.21 27.01
N LYS A 312 7.90 13.95 26.92
CA LYS A 312 6.89 13.49 25.95
C LYS A 312 5.50 13.61 26.58
N ARG A 313 4.57 14.25 25.87
CA ARG A 313 3.17 14.36 26.30
C ARG A 313 2.53 12.97 26.41
N LYS A 314 1.80 12.75 27.51
CA LYS A 314 1.11 11.51 27.84
C LYS A 314 -0.33 11.86 28.16
N VAL A 315 -1.24 11.35 27.33
CA VAL A 315 -2.67 11.54 27.52
C VAL A 315 -3.30 10.18 27.74
N GLY A 316 -4.03 10.01 28.85
CA GLY A 316 -4.59 8.72 29.22
C GLY A 316 -5.79 8.82 30.15
N THR A 317 -6.42 7.68 30.38
CA THR A 317 -7.54 7.52 31.32
C THR A 317 -7.21 6.40 32.31
N ILE A 318 -7.43 6.66 33.59
CA ILE A 318 -7.35 5.69 34.67
C ILE A 318 -8.79 5.28 34.97
N ASN A 319 -9.09 3.99 34.86
CA ASN A 319 -10.37 3.41 35.23
C ASN A 319 -10.21 2.64 36.55
N LEU A 320 -10.68 3.21 37.65
CA LEU A 320 -10.65 2.63 38.99
C LEU A 320 -12.06 2.16 39.38
N ASN A 321 -12.28 0.86 39.44
CA ASN A 321 -13.59 0.26 39.74
C ASN A 321 -14.77 0.80 38.88
N GLY A 322 -14.50 1.27 37.65
CA GLY A 322 -15.50 1.91 36.77
C GLY A 322 -15.50 3.44 36.80
N TYR A 323 -14.80 4.07 37.76
CA TYR A 323 -14.61 5.52 37.76
C TYR A 323 -13.46 5.92 36.83
N LEU A 324 -13.73 6.85 35.92
CA LEU A 324 -12.78 7.30 34.91
C LEU A 324 -12.16 8.64 35.31
N GLU A 325 -10.84 8.68 35.38
CA GLU A 325 -10.04 9.87 35.63
C GLU A 325 -9.07 10.08 34.45
N THR A 326 -9.19 11.19 33.74
CA THR A 326 -8.30 11.51 32.61
C THR A 326 -7.10 12.32 33.06
N PHE A 327 -5.95 12.12 32.42
CA PHE A 327 -4.76 12.92 32.66
C PHE A 327 -4.10 13.34 31.34
N ASP A 328 -3.42 14.48 31.37
CA ASP A 328 -2.58 15.02 30.30
C ASP A 328 -1.35 15.65 30.97
N THR A 329 -0.19 15.05 30.76
CA THR A 329 1.06 15.50 31.40
C THR A 329 2.26 15.29 30.49
N THR A 330 3.29 16.11 30.67
CA THR A 330 4.63 15.91 30.09
C THR A 330 5.65 15.43 31.14
N ASP A 331 5.23 15.30 32.40
CA ASP A 331 6.09 15.01 33.54
C ASP A 331 6.44 13.52 33.62
N VAL A 332 7.48 13.23 34.41
CA VAL A 332 7.91 11.85 34.70
C VAL A 332 7.02 11.13 35.70
N ALA A 333 6.13 11.87 36.38
CA ALA A 333 5.16 11.30 37.29
C ALA A 333 3.84 12.06 37.22
N TYR A 334 2.74 11.34 37.40
CA TYR A 334 1.40 11.90 37.60
C TYR A 334 0.87 11.45 38.95
N GLN A 335 0.30 12.37 39.71
CA GLN A 335 -0.28 12.09 41.02
C GLN A 335 -1.70 12.62 41.08
N THR A 336 -2.62 11.80 41.61
CA THR A 336 -3.99 12.22 41.85
C THR A 336 -4.55 11.59 43.13
N PRO A 337 -5.28 12.35 43.97
CA PRO A 337 -5.94 11.77 45.13
C PRO A 337 -7.12 10.89 44.70
N ILE A 338 -7.25 9.73 45.34
CA ILE A 338 -8.37 8.82 45.13
C ILE A 338 -9.40 9.04 46.22
N SER A 339 -10.64 9.38 45.83
CA SER A 339 -11.75 9.44 46.77
C SER A 339 -12.14 8.06 47.28
N ALA A 340 -12.35 7.92 48.59
CA ALA A 340 -12.77 6.67 49.24
C ALA A 340 -14.04 6.06 48.63
N ARG A 341 -14.93 6.87 48.05
CA ARG A 341 -16.17 6.42 47.39
C ARG A 341 -15.93 5.58 46.13
N PHE A 342 -14.75 5.67 45.52
CA PHE A 342 -14.37 4.89 44.34
C PHE A 342 -13.67 3.58 44.70
N LEU A 343 -13.40 3.37 45.98
CA LEU A 343 -12.76 2.18 46.51
C LEU A 343 -13.81 1.30 47.20
N LYS A 344 -13.56 -0.01 47.19
CA LYS A 344 -14.36 -1.02 47.85
C LYS A 344 -13.54 -1.70 48.95
N PRO A 345 -14.16 -2.15 50.05
CA PRO A 345 -13.49 -3.05 50.97
C PRO A 345 -13.10 -4.33 50.24
N ALA A 346 -11.90 -4.86 50.51
CA ALA A 346 -11.32 -5.99 49.79
C ALA A 346 -11.03 -5.68 48.30
N GLY A 347 -11.67 -6.37 47.36
CA GLY A 347 -11.26 -6.42 45.95
C GLY A 347 -11.55 -5.15 45.16
N ASN A 348 -10.52 -4.63 44.50
CA ASN A 348 -10.56 -3.45 43.65
C ASN A 348 -9.86 -3.73 42.30
N THR A 349 -10.23 -2.97 41.27
CA THR A 349 -9.60 -2.99 39.95
C THR A 349 -9.09 -1.63 39.54
N ILE A 350 -7.94 -1.61 38.86
CA ILE A 350 -7.40 -0.41 38.21
C ILE A 350 -6.98 -0.77 36.78
N HIS A 351 -7.43 0.04 35.81
CA HIS A 351 -7.16 -0.15 34.39
C HIS A 351 -6.59 1.14 33.78
N PHE A 352 -5.44 1.05 33.11
CA PHE A 352 -4.82 2.17 32.40
C PHE A 352 -5.15 2.12 30.91
N LEU A 353 -5.68 3.22 30.38
CA LEU A 353 -5.98 3.41 28.97
C LEU A 353 -5.15 4.56 28.44
N ALA A 354 -4.51 4.37 27.30
CA ALA A 354 -3.77 5.43 26.63
C ALA A 354 -4.61 6.05 25.52
N GLN A 355 -4.42 7.35 25.26
CA GLN A 355 -4.82 7.98 24.00
C GLN A 355 -3.69 7.95 22.98
N ASP A 356 -2.43 8.06 23.45
CA ASP A 356 -1.20 7.85 22.69
C ASP A 356 -0.26 6.88 23.44
N PRO A 357 0.56 6.05 22.77
CA PRO A 357 1.44 5.10 23.45
C PRO A 357 2.42 5.75 24.44
N PHE A 358 2.46 5.24 25.67
CA PHE A 358 3.44 5.61 26.70
C PHE A 358 3.81 4.43 27.60
N ILE A 359 4.93 4.54 28.30
CA ILE A 359 5.41 3.49 29.21
C ILE A 359 5.25 3.94 30.66
N ILE A 360 4.51 3.18 31.45
CA ILE A 360 4.43 3.30 32.91
C ILE A 360 5.46 2.36 33.55
N ARG A 361 6.48 2.92 34.22
CA ARG A 361 7.45 2.14 35.00
C ARG A 361 6.80 1.49 36.21
N GLU A 362 6.00 2.26 36.94
CA GLU A 362 5.33 1.82 38.16
C GLU A 362 4.05 2.63 38.35
N ALA A 363 2.97 1.95 38.76
CA ALA A 363 1.80 2.59 39.33
C ALA A 363 1.63 2.11 40.77
N ARG A 364 1.44 3.07 41.68
CA ARG A 364 1.41 2.84 43.13
C ARG A 364 0.28 3.63 43.78
N ILE A 365 -0.46 3.01 44.70
CA ILE A 365 -1.45 3.67 45.56
C ILE A 365 -0.94 3.60 46.99
N ASP A 366 -0.70 4.75 47.59
CA ASP A 366 -0.26 4.88 48.98
C ASP A 366 -1.38 5.43 49.86
N LEU A 367 -1.46 4.92 51.09
CA LEU A 367 -2.27 5.49 52.16
C LEU A 367 -1.39 6.46 52.97
N ILE A 368 -1.82 7.72 53.07
CA ILE A 368 -1.15 8.78 53.82
C ILE A 368 -1.98 9.30 54.99
#